data_AF-A0A8J7PKV1-F1
#
_entry.id   AF-A0A8J7PKV1-F1
#
_cell.length_a   1.000
_cell.length_b   1.000
_cell.length_c   1.000
_cell.angle_alpha   90.00
_cell.angle_beta   90.00
_cell.angle_gamma   90.00
#
_symmetry.space_group_name_H-M   'P 1'
#
loop_
_entity.id
_entity.type
_entity.pdbx_description
1 polymer ?
#
loop_
_entity_poly.entity_id
_entity_poly.type
_entity_poly.pdbx_seq_one_letter_code
_entity_poly.pdbx_strand_id
1 'polypeptide(L)'
;MAVAAVQTKIAVRTAGDADTVAREFYFFNLFRVLEATIIVALMFSPYAVEWVKVLHPMLGRGTALFYLVFASLIAAFATREVRYHRLWIDLSLVVDILVCALAMFSIQRQYISLALLLLVNIGGAATLLPRRISFFYAALATFGVFAQNIIGNLVNQDGREILEAGICGLAYFSMTGLGIFLGRRMRDSEALASRRGSDLRNLAQINELIIRRMKTGVLVVDGGNTVHRWNEAAAALIGNPTDGRNDLGRIAPELSRRLYHWRTSRKIDNTAISLAEGAPEVIPRFTRMAANDDENVLIFLDDTSLVSRRAEQLTLASMGRLAGSIAHEIRNPLAAISYSAQLLAESESLDESDRRMIEIIRNHAGRVNEIVENILHLARRERSMPESIDLVGWAERFIVDFKATIDIGANGLICKPQKARVETLVDPKQLHQVVWNLVQNALRYGHAPGEPARITLIVRQSGDRALPMLDVVDRGPGIPAKVAAQIFEPFFTTHELGTGLGLYLAREMCIANLASLEYLPIAGGGSCFRITFAPPPTPTLA
;
A
#
# COMPACT_ATOMS: atom_id res chain seq x y z
N MET A 1 1.65 -18.39 -7.79
CA MET A 1 0.46 -17.50 -7.76
C MET A 1 -0.03 -17.06 -9.14
N ALA A 2 0.84 -16.66 -10.08
CA ALA A 2 0.41 -16.22 -11.43
C ALA A 2 -0.32 -17.30 -12.25
N VAL A 3 0.12 -18.57 -12.16
CA VAL A 3 -0.51 -19.70 -12.87
C VAL A 3 -1.91 -20.01 -12.31
N ALA A 4 -2.08 -19.93 -10.99
CA ALA A 4 -3.38 -20.12 -10.34
C ALA A 4 -4.39 -19.04 -10.74
N ALA A 5 -3.96 -17.76 -10.80
CA ALA A 5 -4.82 -16.65 -11.22
C ALA A 5 -5.26 -16.75 -12.70
N VAL A 6 -4.41 -17.30 -13.57
CA VAL A 6 -4.74 -17.58 -14.98
C VAL A 6 -5.74 -18.73 -15.08
N GLN A 7 -5.55 -19.81 -14.32
CA GLN A 7 -6.50 -20.94 -14.28
C GLN A 7 -7.87 -20.53 -13.74
N THR A 8 -7.92 -19.68 -12.69
CA THR A 8 -9.19 -19.15 -12.17
C THR A 8 -9.90 -18.24 -13.19
N LYS A 9 -9.16 -17.41 -13.94
CA LYS A 9 -9.73 -16.57 -15.02
C LYS A 9 -10.30 -17.40 -16.17
N ILE A 10 -9.63 -18.50 -16.54
CA ILE A 10 -10.11 -19.42 -17.58
C ILE A 10 -11.37 -20.14 -17.10
N ALA A 11 -11.38 -20.64 -15.86
CA ALA A 11 -12.53 -21.34 -15.27
C ALA A 11 -13.77 -20.44 -15.12
N VAL A 12 -13.61 -19.19 -14.71
CA VAL A 12 -14.71 -18.21 -14.59
C VAL A 12 -15.27 -17.83 -15.97
N ARG A 13 -14.42 -17.74 -16.99
CA ARG A 13 -14.86 -17.44 -18.36
C ARG A 13 -15.63 -18.60 -18.98
N THR A 14 -15.20 -19.84 -18.73
CA THR A 14 -15.93 -21.04 -19.18
C THR A 14 -17.26 -21.23 -18.45
N ALA A 15 -17.37 -20.80 -17.19
CA ALA A 15 -18.62 -20.83 -16.43
C ALA A 15 -19.63 -19.78 -16.94
N GLY A 16 -19.18 -18.55 -17.21
CA GLY A 16 -20.04 -17.49 -17.76
C GLY A 16 -20.61 -17.82 -19.14
N ASP A 17 -19.78 -18.39 -20.04
CA ASP A 17 -20.26 -18.83 -21.35
C ASP A 17 -21.27 -20.00 -21.24
N ALA A 18 -21.10 -20.89 -20.26
CA ALA A 18 -22.02 -22.00 -20.02
C ALA A 18 -23.40 -21.54 -19.49
N ASP A 19 -23.41 -20.56 -18.59
CA ASP A 19 -24.66 -19.99 -18.03
C ASP A 19 -25.45 -19.21 -19.08
N THR A 20 -24.77 -18.45 -19.95
CA THR A 20 -25.44 -17.73 -21.05
C THR A 20 -26.04 -18.71 -22.05
N VAL A 21 -25.32 -19.76 -22.45
CA VAL A 21 -25.82 -20.79 -23.37
C VAL A 21 -26.99 -21.58 -22.76
N ALA A 22 -26.94 -21.91 -21.47
CA ALA A 22 -28.04 -22.59 -20.78
C ALA A 22 -29.30 -21.71 -20.73
N ARG A 23 -29.14 -20.40 -20.49
CA ARG A 23 -30.25 -19.44 -20.50
C ARG A 23 -30.87 -19.28 -21.89
N GLU A 24 -30.06 -19.15 -22.93
CA GLU A 24 -30.54 -19.08 -24.32
C GLU A 24 -31.28 -20.37 -24.71
N PHE A 25 -30.75 -21.53 -24.33
CA PHE A 25 -31.38 -22.82 -24.56
C PHE A 25 -32.69 -22.99 -23.78
N TYR A 26 -32.79 -22.47 -22.56
CA TYR A 26 -34.04 -22.44 -21.78
C TYR A 26 -35.13 -21.64 -22.49
N PHE A 27 -34.84 -20.42 -22.93
CA PHE A 27 -35.82 -19.59 -23.65
C PHE A 27 -36.25 -20.22 -24.98
N PHE A 28 -35.30 -20.85 -25.68
CA PHE A 28 -35.58 -21.59 -26.90
C PHE A 28 -36.57 -22.75 -26.67
N ASN A 29 -36.36 -23.54 -25.60
CA ASN A 29 -37.27 -24.64 -25.26
C ASN A 29 -38.63 -24.16 -24.76
N LEU A 30 -38.69 -23.01 -24.07
CA LEU A 30 -39.96 -22.39 -23.66
C LEU A 30 -40.81 -22.00 -24.88
N PHE A 31 -40.18 -21.43 -25.90
CA PHE A 31 -40.84 -21.12 -27.16
C PHE A 31 -41.39 -22.40 -27.85
N ARG A 32 -40.63 -23.50 -27.82
CA ARG A 32 -41.09 -24.78 -28.37
C ARG A 32 -42.34 -25.33 -27.68
N VAL A 33 -42.43 -25.19 -26.36
CA VAL A 33 -43.65 -25.57 -25.61
C VAL A 33 -44.85 -24.71 -26.03
N LEU A 34 -44.63 -23.41 -26.25
CA LEU A 34 -45.66 -22.51 -26.77
C LEU A 34 -46.13 -22.95 -28.17
N GLU A 35 -45.20 -23.25 -29.08
CA GLU A 35 -45.53 -23.76 -30.42
C GLU A 35 -46.32 -25.06 -30.36
N ALA A 36 -45.87 -26.02 -29.55
CA ALA A 36 -46.58 -27.29 -29.38
C ALA A 36 -48.01 -27.08 -28.82
N THR A 37 -48.18 -26.12 -27.91
CA THR A 37 -49.48 -25.74 -27.36
C THR A 37 -50.38 -25.13 -28.45
N ILE A 38 -49.83 -24.29 -29.34
CA ILE A 38 -50.56 -23.72 -30.47
C ILE A 38 -51.01 -24.83 -31.44
N ILE A 39 -50.13 -25.79 -31.76
CA ILE A 39 -50.47 -26.92 -32.64
C ILE A 39 -51.57 -27.79 -32.01
N VAL A 40 -51.49 -28.07 -30.71
CA VAL A 40 -52.55 -28.79 -29.98
C VAL A 40 -53.87 -28.01 -30.01
N ALA A 41 -53.84 -26.71 -29.71
CA ALA A 41 -55.03 -25.87 -29.76
C ALA A 41 -55.67 -25.90 -31.17
N LEU A 42 -54.86 -25.87 -32.23
CA LEU A 42 -55.34 -25.95 -33.61
C LEU A 42 -55.97 -27.33 -33.93
N MET A 43 -55.35 -28.44 -33.52
CA MET A 43 -55.81 -29.80 -33.83
C MET A 43 -57.04 -30.25 -33.02
N PHE A 44 -57.27 -29.64 -31.86
CA PHE A 44 -58.38 -29.98 -30.95
C PHE A 44 -59.49 -28.92 -30.92
N SER A 45 -59.28 -27.74 -31.52
CA SER A 45 -60.30 -26.68 -31.54
C SER A 45 -61.51 -27.10 -32.39
N PRO A 46 -62.74 -27.05 -31.85
CA PRO A 46 -63.96 -27.29 -32.62
C PRO A 46 -64.20 -26.20 -33.67
N TYR A 47 -63.68 -24.99 -33.45
CA TYR A 47 -63.78 -23.86 -34.38
C TYR A 47 -62.72 -23.91 -35.50
N ALA A 48 -61.66 -24.71 -35.34
CA ALA A 48 -60.66 -24.88 -36.38
C ALA A 48 -61.21 -25.59 -37.62
N VAL A 49 -62.33 -26.30 -37.51
CA VAL A 49 -62.97 -27.02 -38.63
C VAL A 49 -63.43 -26.07 -39.75
N GLU A 50 -63.75 -24.81 -39.43
CA GLU A 50 -64.15 -23.81 -40.43
C GLU A 50 -62.96 -23.18 -41.17
N TRP A 51 -61.80 -23.06 -40.51
CA TRP A 51 -60.64 -22.36 -41.06
C TRP A 51 -59.61 -23.35 -41.63
N VAL A 52 -59.44 -24.50 -40.98
CA VAL A 52 -58.42 -25.50 -41.27
C VAL A 52 -59.07 -26.89 -41.33
N LYS A 53 -59.30 -27.38 -42.55
CA LYS A 53 -59.87 -28.71 -42.75
C LYS A 53 -58.80 -29.79 -42.50
N VAL A 54 -58.99 -30.56 -41.43
CA VAL A 54 -58.10 -31.67 -41.05
C VAL A 54 -58.51 -32.94 -41.83
N LEU A 55 -57.64 -33.43 -42.72
CA LEU A 55 -57.85 -34.65 -43.52
C LEU A 55 -57.72 -35.91 -42.65
N HIS A 56 -56.72 -35.95 -41.77
CA HIS A 56 -56.36 -37.10 -40.96
C HIS A 56 -56.37 -36.74 -39.46
N PRO A 57 -57.54 -36.70 -38.80
CA PRO A 57 -57.67 -36.17 -37.45
C PRO A 57 -56.95 -37.00 -36.39
N MET A 58 -56.87 -38.33 -36.54
CA MET A 58 -56.12 -39.18 -35.62
C MET A 58 -54.61 -38.91 -35.70
N LEU A 59 -54.07 -38.77 -36.92
CA LEU A 59 -52.66 -38.47 -37.13
C LEU A 59 -52.31 -37.08 -36.58
N GLY A 60 -53.09 -36.05 -36.95
CA GLY A 60 -52.84 -34.67 -36.50
C GLY A 60 -52.88 -34.51 -34.97
N ARG A 61 -53.90 -35.08 -34.31
CA ARG A 61 -54.01 -35.03 -32.84
C ARG A 61 -52.91 -35.82 -32.14
N GLY A 62 -52.54 -36.99 -32.68
CA GLY A 62 -51.45 -37.80 -32.17
C GLY A 62 -50.10 -37.08 -32.27
N THR A 63 -49.81 -36.49 -33.43
CA THR A 63 -48.59 -35.69 -33.66
C THR A 63 -48.53 -34.48 -32.72
N ALA A 64 -49.63 -33.75 -32.53
CA ALA A 64 -49.68 -32.58 -31.66
C ALA A 64 -49.44 -32.95 -30.19
N LEU A 65 -50.09 -34.01 -29.69
CA LEU A 65 -49.91 -34.46 -28.30
C LEU A 65 -48.48 -34.99 -28.07
N PHE A 66 -47.95 -35.76 -29.02
CA PHE A 66 -46.56 -36.21 -28.98
C PHE A 66 -45.59 -35.03 -28.88
N TYR A 67 -45.79 -34.00 -29.71
CA TYR A 67 -44.92 -32.84 -29.72
C TYR A 67 -44.98 -32.03 -28.42
N LEU A 68 -46.17 -31.87 -27.82
CA LEU A 68 -46.33 -31.19 -26.53
C LEU A 68 -45.61 -31.94 -25.40
N VAL A 69 -45.76 -33.26 -25.33
CA VAL A 69 -45.06 -34.10 -24.34
C VAL A 69 -43.55 -34.00 -24.55
N PHE A 70 -43.09 -34.12 -25.80
CA PHE A 70 -41.67 -34.01 -26.15
C PHE A 70 -41.08 -32.65 -25.78
N ALA A 71 -41.73 -31.55 -26.17
CA ALA A 71 -41.29 -30.19 -25.87
C ALA A 71 -41.23 -29.94 -24.35
N SER A 72 -42.22 -30.42 -23.60
CA SER A 72 -42.29 -30.29 -22.15
C SER A 72 -41.17 -31.07 -21.44
N LEU A 73 -40.88 -32.30 -21.90
CA LEU A 73 -39.79 -33.11 -21.37
C LEU A 73 -38.43 -32.46 -21.65
N ILE A 74 -38.20 -31.96 -22.87
CA ILE A 74 -36.95 -31.27 -23.19
C ILE A 74 -36.78 -30.00 -22.34
N ALA A 75 -37.82 -29.18 -22.20
CA ALA A 75 -37.75 -27.98 -21.36
C ALA A 75 -37.40 -28.30 -19.90
N ALA A 76 -37.93 -29.41 -19.35
CA ALA A 76 -37.72 -29.83 -17.97
C ALA A 76 -36.33 -30.48 -17.73
N PHE A 77 -35.81 -31.24 -18.69
CA PHE A 77 -34.62 -32.08 -18.48
C PHE A 77 -33.37 -31.57 -19.21
N ALA A 78 -33.50 -31.03 -20.42
CA ALA A 78 -32.35 -30.72 -21.27
C ALA A 78 -31.56 -29.48 -20.78
N THR A 79 -32.14 -28.67 -19.90
CA THR A 79 -31.52 -27.48 -19.29
C THR A 79 -30.62 -27.80 -18.10
N ARG A 80 -30.60 -29.05 -17.61
CA ARG A 80 -29.84 -29.46 -16.41
C ARG A 80 -28.40 -29.87 -16.69
N GLU A 81 -28.09 -30.38 -17.89
CA GLU A 81 -26.76 -30.93 -18.21
C GLU A 81 -26.12 -30.24 -19.42
N VAL A 82 -25.19 -29.31 -19.17
CA VAL A 82 -24.43 -28.55 -20.19
C VAL A 82 -23.69 -29.47 -21.18
N ARG A 83 -23.25 -30.64 -20.74
CA ARG A 83 -22.45 -31.59 -21.52
C ARG A 83 -23.16 -32.10 -22.80
N TYR A 84 -24.48 -32.18 -22.80
CA TYR A 84 -25.25 -32.78 -23.90
C TYR A 84 -26.07 -31.76 -24.71
N HIS A 85 -25.90 -30.45 -24.49
CA HIS A 85 -26.73 -29.42 -25.12
C HIS A 85 -26.78 -29.54 -26.65
N ARG A 86 -25.65 -29.81 -27.30
CA ARG A 86 -25.60 -29.97 -28.77
C ARG A 86 -26.43 -31.16 -29.25
N LEU A 87 -26.32 -32.30 -28.58
CA LEU A 87 -27.08 -33.51 -28.92
C LEU A 87 -28.59 -33.26 -28.76
N TRP A 88 -28.99 -32.57 -27.69
CA TRP A 88 -30.39 -32.20 -27.45
C TRP A 88 -30.91 -31.22 -28.50
N ILE A 89 -30.13 -30.21 -28.89
CA ILE A 89 -30.51 -29.28 -29.97
C ILE A 89 -30.69 -30.05 -31.29
N ASP A 90 -29.72 -30.86 -31.68
CA ASP A 90 -29.75 -31.63 -32.93
C ASP A 90 -30.95 -32.60 -32.96
N LEU A 91 -31.19 -33.35 -31.88
CA LEU A 91 -32.35 -34.25 -31.75
C LEU A 91 -33.67 -33.47 -31.82
N SER A 92 -33.74 -32.35 -31.11
CA SER A 92 -34.96 -31.54 -31.06
C SER A 92 -35.34 -30.95 -32.42
N LEU A 93 -34.37 -30.49 -33.22
CA LEU A 93 -34.62 -29.98 -34.56
C LEU A 93 -35.11 -31.07 -35.52
N VAL A 94 -34.57 -32.28 -35.44
CA VAL A 94 -35.06 -33.41 -36.25
C VAL A 94 -36.53 -33.68 -35.92
N VAL A 95 -36.88 -33.68 -34.63
CA VAL A 95 -38.27 -33.86 -34.19
C VAL A 95 -39.14 -32.68 -34.63
N ASP A 96 -38.68 -31.43 -34.50
CA ASP A 96 -39.41 -30.24 -34.95
C ASP A 96 -39.74 -30.32 -36.45
N ILE A 97 -38.77 -30.69 -37.28
CA ILE A 97 -38.96 -30.86 -38.73
C ILE A 97 -39.95 -31.99 -39.04
N LEU A 98 -39.81 -33.14 -38.36
CA LEU A 98 -40.67 -34.30 -38.58
C LEU A 98 -42.12 -34.03 -38.15
N VAL A 99 -42.31 -33.43 -36.97
CA VAL A 99 -43.62 -33.03 -36.45
C VAL A 99 -44.27 -32.03 -37.38
N CYS A 100 -43.51 -31.03 -37.85
CA CYS A 100 -44.00 -30.05 -38.79
C CYS A 100 -44.47 -30.72 -40.09
N ALA A 101 -43.67 -31.62 -40.68
CA ALA A 101 -44.04 -32.36 -41.88
C ALA A 101 -45.32 -33.22 -41.69
N LEU A 102 -45.44 -33.93 -40.56
CA LEU A 102 -46.62 -34.74 -40.24
C LEU A 102 -47.87 -33.88 -39.99
N ALA A 103 -47.71 -32.75 -39.29
CA ALA A 103 -48.80 -31.80 -39.05
C ALA A 103 -49.30 -31.19 -40.37
N MET A 104 -48.39 -30.83 -41.29
CA MET A 104 -48.73 -30.38 -42.64
C MET A 104 -49.42 -31.46 -43.50
N PHE A 105 -49.17 -32.75 -43.22
CA PHE A 105 -49.86 -33.85 -43.88
C PHE A 105 -51.28 -34.06 -43.36
N SER A 106 -51.51 -33.73 -42.10
CA SER A 106 -52.85 -33.85 -41.50
C SER A 106 -53.85 -32.78 -41.95
N ILE A 107 -53.40 -31.68 -42.57
CA ILE A 107 -54.21 -30.50 -42.91
C ILE A 107 -54.32 -30.28 -44.43
N GLN A 108 -55.47 -29.80 -44.90
CA GLN A 108 -55.69 -29.38 -46.29
C GLN A 108 -55.35 -27.90 -46.52
N ARG A 109 -54.65 -27.60 -47.64
CA ARG A 109 -54.39 -26.26 -48.25
C ARG A 109 -53.75 -25.15 -47.39
N GLN A 110 -53.80 -25.17 -46.06
CA GLN A 110 -53.28 -24.10 -45.18
C GLN A 110 -52.04 -24.53 -44.38
N TYR A 111 -51.06 -25.14 -45.04
CA TYR A 111 -49.85 -25.65 -44.39
C TYR A 111 -48.77 -24.58 -44.14
N ILE A 112 -48.87 -23.40 -44.78
CA ILE A 112 -47.90 -22.30 -44.68
C ILE A 112 -47.77 -21.80 -43.24
N SER A 113 -48.86 -21.67 -42.50
CA SER A 113 -48.82 -21.17 -41.12
C SER A 113 -48.01 -22.10 -40.20
N LEU A 114 -48.12 -23.42 -40.40
CA LEU A 114 -47.28 -24.39 -39.68
C LEU A 114 -45.83 -24.36 -40.17
N ALA A 115 -45.61 -24.15 -41.47
CA ALA A 115 -44.26 -23.96 -42.03
C ALA A 115 -43.55 -22.78 -41.38
N LEU A 116 -44.27 -21.68 -41.15
CA LEU A 116 -43.72 -20.46 -40.56
C LEU A 116 -43.38 -20.62 -39.08
N LEU A 117 -44.05 -21.50 -38.33
CA LEU A 117 -43.69 -21.76 -36.93
C LEU A 117 -42.28 -22.39 -36.83
N LEU A 118 -41.96 -23.32 -37.75
CA LEU A 118 -40.64 -23.95 -37.84
C LEU A 118 -39.50 -22.94 -38.11
N LEU A 119 -39.81 -21.77 -38.67
CA LEU A 119 -38.82 -20.71 -38.93
C LEU A 119 -38.16 -20.21 -37.64
N VAL A 120 -38.93 -20.09 -36.56
CA VAL A 120 -38.39 -19.65 -35.26
C VAL A 120 -37.51 -20.74 -34.65
N ASN A 121 -37.86 -22.02 -34.79
CA ASN A 121 -37.03 -23.14 -34.32
C ASN A 121 -35.69 -23.20 -35.05
N ILE A 122 -35.71 -23.10 -36.37
CA ILE A 122 -34.49 -23.09 -37.19
C ILE A 122 -33.65 -21.84 -36.89
N GLY A 123 -34.29 -20.67 -36.80
CA GLY A 123 -33.62 -19.41 -36.49
C GLY A 123 -32.99 -19.38 -35.09
N GLY A 124 -33.73 -19.83 -34.08
CA GLY A 124 -33.27 -19.94 -32.70
C GLY A 124 -32.11 -20.92 -32.59
N ALA A 125 -32.22 -22.12 -33.19
CA ALA A 125 -31.10 -23.05 -33.19
C ALA A 125 -29.89 -22.55 -33.99
N ALA A 126 -30.09 -21.73 -35.04
CA ALA A 126 -29.01 -21.14 -35.81
C ALA A 126 -28.14 -20.16 -35.01
N THR A 127 -28.65 -19.60 -33.90
CA THR A 127 -27.85 -18.80 -32.96
C THR A 127 -26.87 -19.65 -32.14
N LEU A 128 -27.26 -20.90 -31.85
CA LEU A 128 -26.55 -21.84 -30.99
C LEU A 128 -25.65 -22.82 -31.77
N LEU A 129 -26.04 -23.21 -32.99
CA LEU A 129 -25.35 -24.21 -33.79
C LEU A 129 -24.25 -23.62 -34.70
N PRO A 130 -23.24 -24.43 -35.08
CA PRO A 130 -22.28 -24.05 -36.10
C PRO A 130 -22.95 -23.78 -37.44
N ARG A 131 -22.50 -22.74 -38.14
CA ARG A 131 -23.03 -22.29 -39.45
C ARG A 131 -23.34 -23.44 -40.43
N ARG A 132 -22.46 -24.43 -40.55
CA ARG A 132 -22.62 -25.55 -41.49
C ARG A 132 -23.82 -26.44 -41.14
N ILE A 133 -24.04 -26.67 -39.84
CA ILE A 133 -25.12 -27.54 -39.33
C ILE A 133 -26.44 -26.79 -39.37
N SER A 134 -26.46 -25.50 -39.06
CA SER A 134 -27.68 -24.69 -39.16
C SER A 134 -28.23 -24.66 -40.60
N PHE A 135 -27.36 -24.49 -41.60
CA PHE A 135 -27.78 -24.56 -43.01
C PHE A 135 -28.18 -25.98 -43.45
N PHE A 136 -27.59 -27.02 -42.86
CA PHE A 136 -28.03 -28.39 -43.10
C PHE A 136 -29.48 -28.61 -42.64
N TYR A 137 -29.85 -28.15 -41.44
CA TYR A 137 -31.23 -28.24 -40.96
C TYR A 137 -32.20 -27.38 -41.76
N ALA A 138 -31.79 -26.19 -42.22
CA ALA A 138 -32.58 -25.38 -43.14
C ALA A 138 -32.85 -26.10 -44.47
N ALA A 139 -31.85 -26.78 -45.02
CA ALA A 139 -32.00 -27.60 -46.22
C ALA A 139 -32.93 -28.80 -45.97
N LEU A 140 -32.76 -29.51 -44.85
CA LEU A 140 -33.60 -30.64 -44.47
C LEU A 140 -35.07 -30.24 -44.31
N ALA A 141 -35.33 -29.11 -43.64
CA ALA A 141 -36.68 -28.55 -43.50
C ALA A 141 -37.28 -28.17 -44.85
N THR A 142 -36.48 -27.54 -45.72
CA THR A 142 -36.89 -27.18 -47.09
C THR A 142 -37.27 -28.44 -47.88
N PHE A 143 -36.44 -29.49 -47.85
CA PHE A 143 -36.77 -30.76 -48.50
C PHE A 143 -38.02 -31.40 -47.91
N GLY A 144 -38.25 -31.29 -46.61
CA GLY A 144 -39.50 -31.72 -45.96
C GLY A 144 -40.73 -31.05 -46.56
N VAL A 145 -40.70 -29.72 -46.73
CA VAL A 145 -41.81 -28.96 -47.35
C VAL A 145 -41.99 -29.31 -48.83
N PHE A 146 -40.91 -29.50 -49.59
CA PHE A 146 -40.99 -29.92 -50.99
C PHE A 146 -41.54 -31.35 -51.15
N ALA A 147 -41.06 -32.30 -50.35
CA ALA A 147 -41.59 -33.67 -50.33
C ALA A 147 -43.10 -33.67 -50.04
N GLN A 148 -43.52 -32.80 -49.13
CA GLN A 148 -44.91 -32.64 -48.74
C GLN A 148 -45.77 -32.00 -49.84
N ASN A 149 -45.21 -31.11 -50.67
CA ASN A 149 -45.85 -30.58 -51.87
C ASN A 149 -46.03 -31.69 -52.93
N ILE A 150 -44.98 -32.48 -53.19
CA ILE A 150 -44.99 -33.58 -54.17
C ILE A 150 -46.00 -34.66 -53.78
N ILE A 151 -45.99 -35.12 -52.53
CA ILE A 151 -46.93 -36.14 -52.04
C ILE A 151 -48.37 -35.62 -52.09
N GLY A 152 -48.62 -34.37 -51.69
CA GLY A 152 -49.96 -33.78 -51.75
C GLY A 152 -50.52 -33.68 -53.17
N ASN A 153 -49.67 -33.38 -54.17
CA ASN A 153 -50.07 -33.33 -55.57
C ASN A 153 -50.33 -34.73 -56.16
N LEU A 154 -49.56 -35.75 -55.76
CA LEU A 154 -49.75 -37.14 -56.21
C LEU A 154 -50.97 -37.83 -55.58
N VAL A 155 -51.17 -37.64 -54.27
CA VAL A 155 -52.17 -38.40 -53.50
C VAL A 155 -53.52 -37.69 -53.44
N ASN A 156 -53.53 -36.38 -53.18
CA ASN A 156 -54.75 -35.64 -52.87
C ASN A 156 -55.24 -34.74 -54.02
N GLN A 157 -54.47 -34.63 -55.12
CA GLN A 157 -54.72 -33.67 -56.21
C GLN A 157 -55.00 -32.24 -55.69
N ASP A 158 -54.32 -31.86 -54.60
CA ASP A 158 -54.64 -30.63 -53.84
C ASP A 158 -54.25 -29.33 -54.59
N GLY A 159 -53.44 -29.44 -55.66
CA GLY A 159 -52.95 -28.31 -56.46
C GLY A 159 -52.04 -27.38 -55.65
N ARG A 160 -51.17 -27.94 -54.79
CA ARG A 160 -50.27 -27.15 -53.94
C ARG A 160 -49.23 -26.45 -54.81
N GLU A 161 -49.12 -25.15 -54.67
CA GLU A 161 -48.19 -24.35 -55.47
C GLU A 161 -46.74 -24.60 -55.02
N ILE A 162 -45.90 -25.05 -55.95
CA ILE A 162 -44.45 -25.21 -55.74
C ILE A 162 -43.81 -23.88 -55.26
N LEU A 163 -44.42 -22.75 -55.63
CA LEU A 163 -44.02 -21.41 -55.22
C LEU A 163 -44.07 -21.22 -53.70
N GLU A 164 -45.10 -21.73 -53.01
CA GLU A 164 -45.23 -21.63 -51.54
C GLU A 164 -44.11 -22.40 -50.82
N ALA A 165 -43.75 -23.60 -51.32
CA ALA A 165 -42.63 -24.39 -50.80
C ALA A 165 -41.29 -23.67 -51.03
N GLY A 166 -41.13 -23.03 -52.19
CA GLY A 166 -39.97 -22.19 -52.51
C GLY A 166 -39.83 -20.99 -51.57
N ILE A 167 -40.93 -20.29 -51.30
CA ILE A 167 -40.96 -19.15 -50.35
C ILE A 167 -40.60 -19.62 -48.93
N CYS A 168 -41.16 -20.74 -48.47
CA CYS A 168 -40.84 -21.29 -47.15
C CYS A 168 -39.35 -21.70 -47.04
N GLY A 169 -38.81 -22.35 -48.07
CA GLY A 169 -37.40 -22.71 -48.13
C GLY A 169 -36.49 -21.47 -48.06
N LEU A 170 -36.77 -20.46 -48.89
CA LEU A 170 -36.04 -19.20 -48.86
C LEU A 170 -36.12 -18.53 -47.47
N ALA A 171 -37.30 -18.54 -46.84
CA ALA A 171 -37.48 -18.02 -45.49
C ALA A 171 -36.63 -18.76 -44.44
N TYR A 172 -36.53 -20.10 -44.51
CA TYR A 172 -35.67 -20.88 -43.61
C TYR A 172 -34.18 -20.56 -43.79
N PHE A 173 -33.70 -20.46 -45.03
CA PHE A 173 -32.31 -20.08 -45.29
C PHE A 173 -32.00 -18.65 -44.85
N SER A 174 -32.90 -17.71 -45.12
CA SER A 174 -32.77 -16.31 -44.69
C SER A 174 -32.77 -16.18 -43.16
N MET A 175 -33.71 -16.85 -42.48
CA MET A 175 -33.77 -16.86 -41.02
C MET A 175 -32.53 -17.50 -40.40
N THR A 176 -32.01 -18.57 -40.99
CA THR A 176 -30.75 -19.20 -40.56
C THR A 176 -29.57 -18.24 -40.67
N GLY A 177 -29.46 -17.51 -41.79
CA GLY A 177 -28.44 -16.48 -41.98
C GLY A 177 -28.54 -15.37 -40.93
N LEU A 178 -29.76 -14.89 -40.66
CA LEU A 178 -30.03 -13.87 -39.65
C LEU A 178 -29.70 -14.37 -38.24
N GLY A 179 -30.10 -15.59 -37.88
CA GLY A 179 -29.80 -16.22 -36.60
C GLY A 179 -28.28 -16.36 -36.36
N ILE A 180 -27.52 -16.78 -37.38
CA ILE A 180 -26.06 -16.84 -37.29
C ILE A 180 -25.46 -15.44 -37.10
N PHE A 181 -25.95 -14.44 -37.84
CA PHE A 181 -25.47 -13.06 -37.72
C PHE A 181 -25.74 -12.48 -36.33
N LEU A 182 -26.97 -12.61 -35.82
CA LEU A 182 -27.36 -12.14 -34.49
C LEU A 182 -26.58 -12.84 -33.39
N GLY A 183 -26.47 -14.17 -33.45
CA GLY A 183 -25.71 -14.95 -32.45
C GLY A 183 -24.23 -14.57 -32.42
N ARG A 184 -23.61 -14.28 -33.56
CA ARG A 184 -22.23 -13.75 -33.61
C ARG A 184 -22.14 -12.37 -32.97
N ARG A 185 -23.01 -11.45 -33.36
CA ARG A 185 -23.02 -10.07 -32.86
C ARG A 185 -23.27 -9.98 -31.35
N MET A 186 -24.14 -10.84 -30.81
CA MET A 186 -24.40 -10.94 -29.37
C MET A 186 -23.15 -11.38 -28.61
N ARG A 187 -22.50 -12.48 -29.03
CA ARG A 187 -21.26 -12.98 -28.42
C ARG A 187 -20.13 -11.95 -28.47
N ASP A 188 -19.95 -11.27 -29.61
CA ASP A 188 -18.92 -10.24 -29.76
C ASP A 188 -19.17 -9.04 -28.83
N SER A 189 -20.43 -8.60 -28.72
CA SER A 189 -20.82 -7.50 -27.82
C SER A 189 -20.63 -7.88 -26.34
N GLU A 190 -21.01 -9.09 -25.96
CA GLU A 190 -20.86 -9.60 -24.58
C GLU A 190 -19.37 -9.73 -24.21
N ALA A 191 -18.56 -10.29 -25.11
CA ALA A 191 -17.12 -10.39 -24.94
C ALA A 191 -16.47 -9.00 -24.79
N LEU A 192 -16.90 -8.01 -25.58
CA LEU A 192 -16.42 -6.64 -25.49
C LEU A 192 -16.84 -5.98 -24.16
N ALA A 193 -18.10 -6.13 -23.75
CA ALA A 193 -18.60 -5.59 -22.49
C ALA A 193 -17.86 -6.20 -21.28
N SER A 194 -17.61 -7.51 -21.30
CA SER A 194 -16.83 -8.21 -20.27
C SER A 194 -15.39 -7.71 -20.20
N ARG A 195 -14.72 -7.51 -21.35
CA ARG A 195 -13.39 -6.89 -21.41
C ARG A 195 -13.37 -5.49 -20.80
N ARG A 196 -14.26 -4.59 -21.25
CA ARG A 196 -14.36 -3.23 -20.71
C ARG A 196 -14.63 -3.22 -19.21
N GLY A 197 -15.51 -4.08 -18.73
CA GLY A 197 -15.79 -4.24 -17.30
C GLY A 197 -14.58 -4.74 -16.50
N SER A 198 -13.75 -5.60 -17.10
CA SER A 198 -12.49 -6.03 -16.47
C SER A 198 -11.44 -4.91 -16.45
N ASP A 199 -11.32 -4.12 -17.52
CA ASP A 199 -10.37 -3.02 -17.61
C ASP A 199 -10.70 -1.91 -16.62
N LEU A 200 -11.99 -1.56 -16.48
CA LEU A 200 -12.45 -0.59 -15.48
C LEU A 200 -12.14 -1.05 -14.05
N ARG A 201 -12.33 -2.34 -13.73
CA ARG A 201 -11.96 -2.90 -12.43
C ARG A 201 -10.45 -2.85 -12.20
N ASN A 202 -9.64 -3.20 -13.21
CA ASN A 202 -8.18 -3.13 -13.11
C ASN A 202 -7.71 -1.69 -12.88
N LEU A 203 -8.25 -0.71 -13.62
CA LEU A 203 -7.91 0.71 -13.46
C LEU A 203 -8.30 1.22 -12.06
N ALA A 204 -9.48 0.87 -11.58
CA ALA A 204 -9.92 1.22 -10.22
C ALA A 204 -8.98 0.63 -9.15
N GLN A 205 -8.59 -0.64 -9.30
CA GLN A 205 -7.68 -1.31 -8.37
C GLN A 205 -6.26 -0.72 -8.41
N ILE A 206 -5.74 -0.39 -9.61
CA ILE A 206 -4.43 0.27 -9.75
C ILE A 206 -4.46 1.64 -9.08
N ASN A 207 -5.49 2.45 -9.33
CA ASN A 207 -5.65 3.76 -8.71
C ASN A 207 -5.70 3.64 -7.18
N GLU A 208 -6.44 2.66 -6.64
CA GLU A 208 -6.49 2.42 -5.19
C GLU A 208 -5.11 2.00 -4.63
N LEU A 209 -4.38 1.12 -5.32
CA LEU A 209 -3.04 0.70 -4.91
C LEU A 209 -2.04 1.86 -4.93
N ILE A 210 -2.10 2.73 -5.93
CA ILE A 210 -1.30 3.95 -6.00
C ILE A 210 -1.60 4.81 -4.79
N ILE A 211 -2.88 5.14 -4.55
CA ILE A 211 -3.30 6.00 -3.44
C ILE A 211 -2.90 5.43 -2.07
N ARG A 212 -2.97 4.10 -1.88
CA ARG A 212 -2.54 3.44 -0.64
C ARG A 212 -1.01 3.45 -0.45
N ARG A 213 -0.22 3.29 -1.52
CA ARG A 213 1.25 3.27 -1.44
C ARG A 213 1.90 4.65 -1.51
N MET A 214 1.12 5.71 -1.77
CA MET A 214 1.60 7.08 -1.69
C MET A 214 1.97 7.41 -0.24
N LYS A 215 3.14 8.04 -0.07
CA LYS A 215 3.60 8.54 1.25
C LYS A 215 2.93 9.85 1.63
N THR A 216 2.46 10.62 0.63
CA THR A 216 1.68 11.83 0.84
C THR A 216 0.29 11.45 1.36
N GLY A 217 -0.14 12.07 2.45
CA GLY A 217 -1.50 11.93 2.94
C GLY A 217 -2.47 12.64 2.00
N VAL A 218 -3.55 11.97 1.60
CA VAL A 218 -4.59 12.55 0.75
C VAL A 218 -5.95 12.42 1.44
N LEU A 219 -6.68 13.52 1.57
CA LEU A 219 -8.04 13.56 2.13
C LEU A 219 -8.99 14.30 1.20
N VAL A 220 -10.24 13.85 1.13
CA VAL A 220 -11.33 14.50 0.40
C VAL A 220 -12.36 14.98 1.41
N VAL A 221 -12.63 16.29 1.42
CA VAL A 221 -13.53 16.94 2.38
C VAL A 221 -14.61 17.74 1.66
N ASP A 222 -15.85 17.62 2.12
CA ASP A 222 -17.00 18.34 1.57
C ASP A 222 -17.17 19.76 2.13
N GLY A 223 -18.20 20.47 1.64
CA GLY A 223 -18.55 21.82 2.09
C GLY A 223 -18.92 21.88 3.57
N GLY A 224 -19.47 20.79 4.12
CA GLY A 224 -19.85 20.61 5.52
C GLY A 224 -18.72 20.19 6.45
N ASN A 225 -17.46 20.15 5.97
CA ASN A 225 -16.28 19.71 6.71
C ASN A 225 -16.25 18.19 7.03
N THR A 226 -17.06 17.40 6.34
CA THR A 226 -17.07 15.94 6.45
C THR A 226 -16.02 15.34 5.52
N VAL A 227 -15.21 14.44 6.05
CA VAL A 227 -14.20 13.69 5.30
C VAL A 227 -14.86 12.48 4.63
N HIS A 228 -14.87 12.46 3.30
CA HIS A 228 -15.42 11.35 2.54
C HIS A 228 -14.44 10.20 2.38
N ARG A 229 -13.16 10.53 2.16
CA ARG A 229 -12.09 9.55 1.98
C ARG A 229 -10.77 10.09 2.50
N TRP A 230 -9.95 9.19 3.01
CA TRP A 230 -8.53 9.40 3.27
C TRP A 230 -7.74 8.16 2.85
N ASN A 231 -6.46 8.32 2.50
CA ASN A 231 -5.55 7.19 2.34
C ASN A 231 -4.89 6.79 3.67
N GLU A 232 -4.17 5.68 3.66
CA GLU A 232 -3.48 5.14 4.84
C GLU A 232 -2.42 6.12 5.39
N ALA A 233 -1.70 6.81 4.51
CA ALA A 233 -0.74 7.84 4.91
C ALA A 233 -1.43 9.01 5.63
N ALA A 234 -2.55 9.50 5.13
CA ALA A 234 -3.33 10.54 5.81
C ALA A 234 -3.82 10.08 7.18
N ALA A 235 -4.32 8.85 7.29
CA ALA A 235 -4.74 8.28 8.57
C ALA A 235 -3.58 8.26 9.58
N ALA A 236 -2.39 7.81 9.18
CA ALA A 236 -1.21 7.81 10.05
C ALA A 236 -0.79 9.23 10.48
N LEU A 237 -0.84 10.20 9.56
CA LEU A 237 -0.45 11.59 9.82
C LEU A 237 -1.45 12.35 10.71
N ILE A 238 -2.74 11.99 10.69
CA ILE A 238 -3.78 12.56 11.55
C ILE A 238 -4.02 11.75 12.84
N GLY A 239 -3.20 10.73 13.13
CA GLY A 239 -3.25 9.98 14.38
C GLY A 239 -4.21 8.79 14.44
N ASN A 240 -4.55 8.19 13.29
CA ASN A 240 -5.43 7.02 13.14
C ASN A 240 -6.78 7.15 13.89
N PRO A 241 -7.69 8.00 13.42
CA PRO A 241 -8.99 8.20 14.04
C PRO A 241 -9.77 6.88 14.03
N THR A 242 -10.10 6.38 15.23
CA THR A 242 -10.84 5.13 15.46
C THR A 242 -12.32 5.35 15.74
N ASP A 243 -12.69 6.58 16.10
CA ASP A 243 -14.07 7.01 16.26
C ASP A 243 -14.67 7.18 14.85
N GLY A 244 -15.67 6.37 14.49
CA GLY A 244 -16.30 6.33 13.15
C GLY A 244 -17.06 7.60 12.73
N ARG A 245 -16.66 8.77 13.21
CA ARG A 245 -17.18 10.09 12.87
C ARG A 245 -16.19 10.78 11.94
N ASN A 246 -16.65 11.13 10.74
CA ASN A 246 -15.80 11.69 9.69
C ASN A 246 -15.70 13.23 9.72
N ASP A 247 -15.90 13.88 10.86
CA ASP A 247 -15.84 15.35 10.93
C ASP A 247 -14.38 15.84 11.05
N LEU A 248 -13.92 16.62 10.07
CA LEU A 248 -12.56 17.17 10.05
C LEU A 248 -12.28 18.03 11.28
N GLY A 249 -13.29 18.76 11.77
CA GLY A 249 -13.14 19.65 12.93
C GLY A 249 -12.80 18.91 14.23
N ARG A 250 -13.16 17.63 14.32
CA ARG A 250 -12.84 16.77 15.48
C ARG A 250 -11.57 15.95 15.28
N ILE A 251 -11.39 15.42 14.07
CA ILE A 251 -10.22 14.58 13.75
C ILE A 251 -8.94 15.42 13.72
N ALA A 252 -8.99 16.59 13.09
CA ALA A 252 -7.84 17.48 12.92
C ALA A 252 -8.30 18.95 13.01
N PRO A 253 -8.50 19.49 14.23
CA PRO A 253 -9.04 20.84 14.43
C PRO A 253 -8.22 21.94 13.74
N GLU A 254 -6.89 21.80 13.78
CA GLU A 254 -5.97 22.76 13.16
C GLU A 254 -6.05 22.72 11.62
N LEU A 255 -6.25 21.53 11.03
CA LEU A 255 -6.42 21.36 9.60
C LEU A 255 -7.75 21.97 9.13
N SER A 256 -8.82 21.77 9.92
CA SER A 256 -10.13 22.39 9.70
C SER A 256 -10.05 23.93 9.72
N ARG A 257 -9.34 24.51 10.70
CA ARG A 257 -9.12 25.96 10.81
C ARG A 257 -8.44 26.52 9.57
N ARG A 258 -7.40 25.86 9.07
CA ARG A 258 -6.68 26.27 7.85
C ARG A 258 -7.52 26.12 6.60
N LEU A 259 -8.29 25.05 6.49
CA LEU A 259 -9.21 24.85 5.38
C LEU A 259 -10.24 25.99 5.31
N TYR A 260 -10.80 26.40 6.45
CA TYR A 260 -11.70 27.55 6.54
C TYR A 260 -11.03 28.83 6.02
N HIS A 261 -9.84 29.17 6.53
CA HIS A 261 -9.11 30.35 6.08
C HIS A 261 -8.75 30.30 4.59
N TRP A 262 -8.39 29.13 4.07
CA TRP A 262 -8.11 28.96 2.65
C TRP A 262 -9.37 29.14 1.78
N ARG A 263 -10.52 28.62 2.21
CA ARG A 263 -11.81 28.82 1.52
C ARG A 263 -12.18 30.31 1.43
N THR A 264 -12.00 31.07 2.51
CA THR A 264 -12.41 32.49 2.58
C THR A 264 -11.39 33.46 1.99
N SER A 265 -10.08 33.25 2.24
CA SER A 265 -9.04 34.24 1.90
C SER A 265 -8.14 33.83 0.72
N ARG A 266 -8.19 32.55 0.31
CA ARG A 266 -7.32 31.93 -0.72
C ARG A 266 -5.82 32.09 -0.46
N LYS A 267 -5.39 32.53 0.73
CA LYS A 267 -3.98 32.56 1.12
C LYS A 267 -3.49 31.14 1.40
N ILE A 268 -2.29 30.83 0.91
CA ILE A 268 -1.60 29.58 1.17
C ILE A 268 -0.76 29.77 2.43
N ASP A 269 -1.01 28.95 3.45
CA ASP A 269 -0.20 28.90 4.66
C ASP A 269 0.76 27.70 4.57
N ASN A 270 2.05 27.99 4.43
CA ASN A 270 3.12 27.00 4.26
C ASN A 270 3.79 26.60 5.59
N THR A 271 3.24 26.99 6.74
CA THR A 271 3.83 26.62 8.03
C THR A 271 3.57 25.14 8.34
N ALA A 272 4.60 24.44 8.81
CA ALA A 272 4.50 23.04 9.20
C ALA A 272 3.72 22.91 10.52
N ILE A 273 2.88 21.87 10.62
CA ILE A 273 2.07 21.58 11.81
C ILE A 273 2.10 20.09 12.14
N SER A 274 2.07 19.77 13.42
CA SER A 274 1.77 18.41 13.88
C SER A 274 0.25 18.28 14.06
N LEU A 275 -0.36 17.29 13.39
CA LEU A 275 -1.81 17.07 13.43
C LEU A 275 -2.24 16.14 14.56
N ALA A 276 -1.32 15.35 15.11
CA ALA A 276 -1.55 14.44 16.22
C ALA A 276 -0.27 14.26 17.05
N GLU A 277 -0.44 13.96 18.34
CA GLU A 277 0.69 13.79 19.25
C GLU A 277 1.57 12.59 18.82
N GLY A 278 2.86 12.85 18.59
CA GLY A 278 3.81 11.84 18.07
C GLY A 278 3.77 11.62 16.54
N ALA A 279 2.89 12.30 15.80
CA ALA A 279 2.87 12.26 14.34
C ALA A 279 3.87 13.26 13.74
N PRO A 280 4.44 12.96 12.54
CA PRO A 280 5.34 13.89 11.83
C PRO A 280 4.68 15.24 11.55
N GLU A 281 5.50 16.29 11.47
CA GLU A 281 5.03 17.58 10.98
C GLU A 281 4.71 17.51 9.48
N VAL A 282 3.61 18.16 9.09
CA VAL A 282 3.12 18.20 7.72
C VAL A 282 2.79 19.61 7.28
N ILE A 283 2.92 19.86 5.97
CA ILE A 283 2.41 21.07 5.33
C ILE A 283 1.15 20.70 4.53
N PRO A 284 -0.04 21.19 4.92
CA PRO A 284 -1.27 20.92 4.19
C PRO A 284 -1.36 21.78 2.92
N ARG A 285 -1.68 21.17 1.78
CA ARG A 285 -2.05 21.86 0.54
C ARG A 285 -3.48 21.56 0.16
N PHE A 286 -4.23 22.60 -0.17
CA PHE A 286 -5.64 22.52 -0.51
C PHE A 286 -5.84 22.74 -2.02
N THR A 287 -6.65 21.91 -2.66
CA THR A 287 -6.94 21.99 -4.10
C THR A 287 -8.42 21.68 -4.35
N ARG A 288 -9.06 22.41 -5.28
CA ARG A 288 -10.46 22.12 -5.67
C ARG A 288 -10.52 20.92 -6.60
N MET A 289 -11.55 20.10 -6.47
CA MET A 289 -11.74 18.94 -7.35
C MET A 289 -12.18 19.35 -8.76
N ALA A 290 -12.96 20.44 -8.90
CA ALA A 290 -13.33 21.02 -10.19
C ALA A 290 -13.40 22.55 -10.09
N ALA A 291 -13.25 23.25 -11.23
CA ALA A 291 -13.19 24.71 -11.28
C ALA A 291 -14.45 25.41 -10.71
N ASN A 292 -15.61 24.76 -10.81
CA ASN A 292 -16.91 25.26 -10.34
C ASN A 292 -17.48 24.49 -9.13
N ASP A 293 -16.71 23.57 -8.53
CA ASP A 293 -17.12 22.82 -7.35
C ASP A 293 -16.26 23.27 -6.15
N ASP A 294 -16.81 24.16 -5.33
CA ASP A 294 -16.22 24.57 -4.05
C ASP A 294 -16.66 23.66 -2.89
N GLU A 295 -17.56 22.69 -3.13
CA GLU A 295 -18.00 21.75 -2.09
C GLU A 295 -16.89 20.74 -1.81
N ASN A 296 -16.29 20.14 -2.83
CA ASN A 296 -15.27 19.10 -2.65
C ASN A 296 -13.83 19.63 -2.73
N VAL A 297 -13.12 19.56 -1.61
CA VAL A 297 -11.71 19.96 -1.49
C VAL A 297 -10.83 18.73 -1.29
N LEU A 298 -9.77 18.65 -2.09
CA LEU A 298 -8.69 17.68 -1.95
C LEU A 298 -7.57 18.30 -1.11
N ILE A 299 -7.18 17.61 -0.04
CA ILE A 299 -6.13 18.02 0.89
C ILE A 299 -4.95 17.07 0.74
N PHE A 300 -3.77 17.60 0.46
CA PHE A 300 -2.51 16.87 0.47
C PHE A 300 -1.71 17.21 1.72
N LEU A 301 -1.17 16.20 2.40
CA LEU A 301 -0.31 16.31 3.57
C LEU A 301 1.09 15.80 3.20
N ASP A 302 2.04 16.72 3.05
CA ASP A 302 3.44 16.38 2.78
C ASP A 302 4.22 16.31 4.10
N ASP A 303 4.81 15.15 4.40
CA ASP A 303 5.71 14.94 5.54
C ASP A 303 7.06 15.64 5.30
N THR A 304 7.35 16.67 6.10
CA THR A 304 8.57 17.48 6.00
C THR A 304 9.77 16.84 6.70
N SER A 305 9.54 15.85 7.57
CA SER A 305 10.60 15.22 8.38
C SER A 305 11.64 14.49 7.51
N LEU A 306 11.21 13.95 6.37
CA LEU A 306 12.06 13.19 5.45
C LEU A 306 12.97 14.09 4.61
N VAL A 307 12.51 15.29 4.27
CA VAL A 307 13.30 16.29 3.53
C VAL A 307 14.31 16.95 4.46
N SER A 308 13.88 17.33 5.68
CA SER A 308 14.77 17.92 6.68
C SER A 308 15.90 16.96 7.07
N ARG A 309 15.58 15.70 7.38
CA ARG A 309 16.60 14.68 7.70
C ARG A 309 17.58 14.43 6.55
N ARG A 310 17.12 14.46 5.29
CA ARG A 310 18.00 14.30 4.13
C ARG A 310 18.90 15.51 3.93
N ALA A 311 18.37 16.73 4.12
CA ALA A 311 19.18 17.94 4.06
C ALA A 311 20.24 17.94 5.15
N GLU A 312 19.89 17.61 6.39
CA GLU A 312 20.83 17.45 7.50
C GLU A 312 21.87 16.36 7.22
N GLN A 313 21.46 15.20 6.70
CA GLN A 313 22.37 14.13 6.30
C GLN A 313 23.32 14.53 5.16
N LEU A 314 22.84 15.29 4.16
CA LEU A 314 23.67 15.79 3.06
C LEU A 314 24.64 16.86 3.54
N THR A 315 24.22 17.74 4.45
CA THR A 315 25.10 18.73 5.09
C THR A 315 26.18 18.04 5.91
N LEU A 316 25.83 17.06 6.74
CA LEU A 316 26.79 16.31 7.55
C LEU A 316 27.73 15.43 6.69
N ALA A 317 27.23 14.78 5.64
CA ALA A 317 28.04 13.96 4.75
C ALA A 317 28.99 14.80 3.87
N SER A 318 28.57 15.99 3.46
CA SER A 318 29.42 16.93 2.70
C SER A 318 30.48 17.58 3.60
N MET A 319 30.10 17.97 4.82
CA MET A 319 31.07 18.35 5.86
C MET A 319 32.04 17.20 6.15
N GLY A 320 31.59 15.94 6.12
CA GLY A 320 32.43 14.78 6.44
C GLY A 320 33.67 14.60 5.56
N ARG A 321 33.51 14.78 4.24
CA ARG A 321 34.61 14.65 3.28
C ARG A 321 35.53 15.87 3.29
N LEU A 322 34.96 17.08 3.42
CA LEU A 322 35.72 18.33 3.47
C LEU A 322 36.50 18.47 4.78
N ALA A 323 35.90 18.08 5.92
CA ALA A 323 36.56 18.04 7.21
C ALA A 323 37.76 17.10 7.20
N GLY A 324 37.65 15.95 6.53
CA GLY A 324 38.74 14.99 6.37
C GLY A 324 39.99 15.58 5.73
N SER A 325 39.85 16.27 4.59
CA SER A 325 40.97 16.89 3.89
C SER A 325 41.51 18.11 4.63
N ILE A 326 40.63 18.99 5.12
CA ILE A 326 41.00 20.21 5.84
C ILE A 326 41.72 19.87 7.16
N ALA A 327 41.30 18.81 7.86
CA ALA A 327 41.94 18.42 9.10
C ALA A 327 43.40 18.02 8.92
N HIS A 328 43.72 17.26 7.87
CA HIS A 328 45.10 16.92 7.55
C HIS A 328 45.91 18.15 7.14
N GLU A 329 45.31 19.09 6.40
CA GLU A 329 45.97 20.35 6.00
C GLU A 329 46.18 21.33 7.16
N ILE A 330 45.33 21.33 8.20
CA ILE A 330 45.49 22.16 9.41
C ILE A 330 46.46 21.50 10.41
N ARG A 331 46.40 20.17 10.58
CA ARG A 331 47.27 19.46 11.54
C ARG A 331 48.76 19.62 11.19
N ASN A 332 49.10 19.68 9.90
CA ASN A 332 50.47 19.84 9.43
C ASN A 332 51.14 21.17 9.86
N PRO A 333 50.60 22.37 9.57
CA PRO A 333 51.17 23.63 10.05
C PRO A 333 51.11 23.73 11.57
N LEU A 334 50.10 23.15 12.21
CA LEU A 334 49.97 23.14 13.66
C LEU A 334 51.08 22.31 14.36
N ALA A 335 51.42 21.16 13.79
CA ALA A 335 52.55 20.34 14.24
C ALA A 335 53.87 21.10 14.09
N ALA A 336 54.06 21.81 12.97
CA ALA A 336 55.23 22.66 12.75
C ALA A 336 55.31 23.80 13.79
N ILE A 337 54.21 24.51 14.06
CA ILE A 337 54.14 25.57 15.09
C ILE A 337 54.46 25.02 16.47
N SER A 338 53.90 23.85 16.82
CA SER A 338 54.16 23.21 18.12
C SER A 338 55.61 22.77 18.26
N TYR A 339 56.20 22.23 17.19
CA TYR A 339 57.61 21.83 17.15
C TYR A 339 58.55 23.03 17.24
N SER A 340 58.28 24.12 16.51
CA SER A 340 59.04 25.36 16.63
C SER A 340 58.94 25.97 18.02
N ALA A 341 57.75 25.97 18.64
CA ALA A 341 57.57 26.42 20.01
C ALA A 341 58.33 25.55 21.02
N GLN A 342 58.39 24.23 20.78
CA GLN A 342 59.16 23.30 21.61
C GLN A 342 60.67 23.55 21.49
N LEU A 343 61.20 23.72 20.27
CA LEU A 343 62.62 24.06 20.07
C LEU A 343 62.98 25.41 20.69
N LEU A 344 62.07 26.40 20.61
CA LEU A 344 62.27 27.68 21.29
C LEU A 344 62.30 27.51 22.81
N ALA A 345 61.46 26.64 23.37
CA ALA A 345 61.41 26.34 24.80
C ALA A 345 62.70 25.71 25.36
N GLU A 346 63.49 25.06 24.51
CA GLU A 346 64.76 24.42 24.86
C GLU A 346 65.94 25.40 24.91
N SER A 347 65.74 26.67 24.51
CA SER A 347 66.79 27.70 24.59
C SER A 347 67.11 28.09 26.03
N GLU A 348 68.40 28.13 26.37
CA GLU A 348 68.88 28.50 27.72
C GLU A 348 68.68 29.99 28.05
N SER A 349 68.42 30.84 27.05
CA SER A 349 68.33 32.30 27.19
C SER A 349 66.92 32.87 27.02
N LEU A 350 65.91 32.25 27.64
CA LEU A 350 64.54 32.76 27.62
C LEU A 350 64.25 33.62 28.85
N ASP A 351 63.73 34.83 28.63
CA ASP A 351 63.12 35.59 29.72
C ASP A 351 61.70 35.04 30.06
N GLU A 352 61.12 35.53 31.15
CA GLU A 352 59.81 35.06 31.60
C GLU A 352 58.67 35.43 30.63
N SER A 353 58.83 36.51 29.87
CA SER A 353 57.87 36.95 28.86
C SER A 353 57.86 35.99 27.65
N ASP A 354 59.04 35.58 27.19
CA ASP A 354 59.23 34.64 26.10
C ASP A 354 58.71 33.25 26.47
N ARG A 355 58.98 32.77 27.69
CA ARG A 355 58.41 31.50 28.20
C ARG A 355 56.89 31.53 28.18
N ARG A 356 56.29 32.63 28.66
CA ARG A 356 54.84 32.80 28.66
C ARG A 356 54.26 32.85 27.25
N MET A 357 54.96 33.46 26.30
CA MET A 357 54.53 33.50 24.90
C MET A 357 54.58 32.12 24.23
N ILE A 358 55.64 31.35 24.49
CA ILE A 358 55.78 29.96 24.04
C ILE A 358 54.64 29.09 24.62
N GLU A 359 54.32 29.26 25.89
CA GLU A 359 53.20 28.56 26.54
C GLU A 359 51.85 28.92 25.88
N ILE A 360 51.60 30.20 25.62
CA ILE A 360 50.41 30.67 24.90
C ILE A 360 50.32 30.02 23.51
N ILE A 361 51.42 30.02 22.73
CA ILE A 361 51.46 29.40 21.39
C ILE A 361 51.12 27.91 21.47
N ARG A 362 51.73 27.17 22.41
CA ARG A 362 51.47 25.74 22.59
C ARG A 362 50.01 25.47 22.98
N ASN A 363 49.45 26.28 23.87
CA ASN A 363 48.06 26.17 24.30
C ASN A 363 47.09 26.42 23.14
N HIS A 364 47.33 27.46 22.34
CA HIS A 364 46.51 27.73 21.15
C HIS A 364 46.67 26.66 20.07
N ALA A 365 47.88 26.13 19.88
CA ALA A 365 48.12 25.05 18.94
C ALA A 365 47.32 23.80 19.37
N GLY A 366 47.48 23.35 20.61
CA GLY A 366 46.72 22.22 21.16
C GLY A 366 45.21 22.39 21.02
N ARG A 367 44.68 23.59 21.33
CA ARG A 367 43.26 23.91 21.18
C ARG A 367 42.75 23.75 19.76
N VAL A 368 43.50 24.22 18.76
CA VAL A 368 43.10 24.06 17.34
C VAL A 368 43.14 22.58 16.94
N ASN A 369 44.09 21.79 17.44
CA ASN A 369 44.08 20.34 17.20
C ASN A 369 42.81 19.69 17.76
N GLU A 370 42.42 20.02 18.99
CA GLU A 370 41.19 19.50 19.60
C GLU A 370 39.94 19.89 18.81
N ILE A 371 39.87 21.13 18.29
CA ILE A 371 38.75 21.57 17.43
C ILE A 371 38.69 20.72 16.17
N VAL A 372 39.84 20.54 15.50
CA VAL A 372 39.94 19.75 14.27
C VAL A 372 39.54 18.29 14.51
N GLU A 373 39.97 17.69 15.63
CA GLU A 373 39.60 16.33 16.01
C GLU A 373 38.10 16.18 16.30
N ASN A 374 37.51 17.13 17.02
CA ASN A 374 36.07 17.14 17.27
C ASN A 374 35.25 17.24 15.98
N ILE A 375 35.69 18.07 15.02
CA ILE A 375 35.05 18.18 13.70
C ILE A 375 35.21 16.88 12.91
N LEU A 376 36.38 16.23 12.97
CA LEU A 376 36.60 14.93 12.35
C LEU A 376 35.73 13.83 12.95
N HIS A 377 35.52 13.82 14.26
CA HIS A 377 34.61 12.89 14.92
C HIS A 377 33.15 13.11 14.49
N LEU A 378 32.73 14.37 14.34
CA LEU A 378 31.40 14.69 13.82
C LEU A 378 31.22 14.23 12.36
N ALA A 379 32.27 14.37 11.56
CA ALA A 379 32.34 13.96 10.17
C ALA A 379 32.33 12.43 9.98
N ARG A 380 33.03 11.70 10.85
CA ARG A 380 33.13 10.26 10.83
C ARG A 380 32.00 9.66 11.64
N ARG A 381 30.93 9.24 10.97
CA ARG A 381 29.98 8.26 11.53
C ARG A 381 30.70 6.93 11.76
N GLU A 382 31.44 6.81 12.86
CA GLU A 382 31.93 5.51 13.32
C GLU A 382 30.72 4.67 13.69
N ARG A 383 30.56 3.54 13.00
CA ARG A 383 29.54 2.56 13.37
C ARG A 383 29.88 2.11 14.79
N SER A 384 28.95 2.34 15.73
CA SER A 384 29.02 1.73 17.06
C SER A 384 29.15 0.22 16.88
N MET A 385 30.05 -0.38 17.65
CA MET A 385 30.20 -1.83 17.79
C MET A 385 29.82 -2.22 19.23
N PRO A 386 28.51 -2.35 19.53
CA PRO A 386 28.09 -2.63 20.89
C PRO A 386 28.51 -4.02 21.34
N GLU A 387 29.06 -4.13 22.54
CA GLU A 387 29.34 -5.39 23.22
C GLU A 387 28.68 -5.41 24.60
N SER A 388 28.42 -6.62 25.11
CA SER A 388 27.91 -6.80 26.46
C SER A 388 29.05 -6.61 27.46
N ILE A 389 28.98 -5.56 28.27
CA ILE A 389 29.99 -5.25 29.28
C ILE A 389 29.40 -5.22 30.68
N ASP A 390 30.25 -5.53 31.67
CA ASP A 390 29.98 -5.18 33.06
C ASP A 390 30.31 -3.69 33.28
N LEU A 391 29.27 -2.89 33.44
CA LEU A 391 29.34 -1.44 33.60
C LEU A 391 30.07 -1.03 34.89
N VAL A 392 29.97 -1.84 35.96
CA VAL A 392 30.66 -1.57 37.23
C VAL A 392 32.17 -1.74 37.04
N GLY A 393 32.60 -2.92 36.58
CA GLY A 393 34.01 -3.17 36.31
C GLY A 393 34.60 -2.24 35.24
N TRP A 394 33.79 -1.84 34.25
CA TRP A 394 34.20 -0.83 33.28
C TRP A 394 34.44 0.55 33.92
N ALA A 395 33.53 1.02 34.77
CA ALA A 395 33.65 2.32 35.44
C ALA A 395 34.86 2.35 36.39
N GLU A 396 35.16 1.25 37.08
CA GLU A 396 36.33 1.14 37.93
C GLU A 396 37.64 1.23 37.12
N ARG A 397 37.74 0.51 35.98
CA ARG A 397 38.88 0.62 35.06
C ARG A 397 39.05 2.04 34.51
N PHE A 398 37.95 2.66 34.09
CA PHE A 398 37.96 4.04 33.60
C PHE A 398 38.59 5.00 34.62
N ILE A 399 38.27 4.86 35.92
CA ILE A 399 38.84 5.73 36.96
C ILE A 399 40.35 5.53 37.09
N VAL A 400 40.85 4.29 36.98
CA VAL A 400 42.28 4.01 37.01
C VAL A 400 42.98 4.67 35.83
N ASP A 401 42.44 4.49 34.62
CA ASP A 401 42.99 5.07 33.39
C ASP A 401 42.99 6.60 33.43
N PHE A 402 41.91 7.21 33.92
CA PHE A 402 41.79 8.66 34.06
C PHE A 402 42.81 9.21 35.05
N LYS A 403 42.97 8.58 36.23
CA LYS A 403 43.94 9.00 37.26
C LYS A 403 45.40 8.81 36.83
N ALA A 404 45.68 7.88 35.92
CA ALA A 404 47.01 7.72 35.35
C ALA A 404 47.38 8.88 34.41
N THR A 405 46.37 9.55 33.84
CA THR A 405 46.56 10.63 32.85
C THR A 405 46.47 12.02 33.50
N ILE A 406 45.58 12.20 34.48
CA ILE A 406 45.30 13.49 35.13
C ILE A 406 45.38 13.32 36.65
N ASP A 407 46.24 14.10 37.29
CA ASP A 407 46.31 14.13 38.75
C ASP A 407 45.12 14.93 39.33
N ILE A 408 44.12 14.20 39.81
CA ILE A 408 42.93 14.73 40.49
C ILE A 408 42.94 14.42 41.99
N GLY A 409 44.06 13.88 42.52
CA GLY A 409 44.16 13.37 43.88
C GLY A 409 43.30 12.11 44.14
N ALA A 410 43.63 11.40 45.22
CA ALA A 410 43.04 10.09 45.52
C ALA A 410 41.50 10.11 45.61
N ASN A 411 40.92 11.20 46.14
CA ASN A 411 39.48 11.35 46.40
C ASN A 411 38.75 12.24 45.37
N GLY A 412 39.42 12.70 44.31
CA GLY A 412 38.82 13.59 43.32
C GLY A 412 37.86 12.89 42.35
N LEU A 413 38.04 11.58 42.14
CA LEU A 413 37.18 10.75 41.30
C LEU A 413 36.97 9.37 41.94
N ILE A 414 35.70 9.00 42.19
CA ILE A 414 35.32 7.74 42.84
C ILE A 414 34.15 7.04 42.12
N CYS A 415 34.10 5.71 42.20
CA CYS A 415 32.95 4.91 41.77
C CYS A 415 32.08 4.54 42.99
N LYS A 416 30.76 4.68 42.86
CA LYS A 416 29.77 4.23 43.85
C LYS A 416 28.72 3.36 43.17
N PRO A 417 28.99 2.06 42.99
CA PRO A 417 28.01 1.15 42.38
C PRO A 417 26.91 0.81 43.39
N GLN A 418 25.65 0.74 42.93
CA GLN A 418 24.51 0.30 43.75
C GLN A 418 24.31 -1.23 43.74
N LYS A 419 24.88 -1.92 42.75
CA LYS A 419 24.93 -3.38 42.62
C LYS A 419 26.36 -3.81 42.31
N ALA A 420 26.71 -5.04 42.65
CA ALA A 420 28.06 -5.57 42.40
C ALA A 420 28.39 -5.72 40.90
N ARG A 421 27.39 -6.00 40.06
CA ARG A 421 27.55 -6.21 38.63
C ARG A 421 26.32 -5.69 37.88
N VAL A 422 26.53 -4.97 36.79
CA VAL A 422 25.44 -4.45 35.94
C VAL A 422 25.81 -4.65 34.49
N GLU A 423 25.11 -5.54 33.79
CA GLU A 423 25.35 -5.80 32.37
C GLU A 423 24.62 -4.77 31.49
N THR A 424 25.32 -4.29 30.47
CA THR A 424 24.77 -3.34 29.48
C THR A 424 25.35 -3.60 28.10
N LEU A 425 24.60 -3.25 27.05
CA LEU A 425 25.05 -3.31 25.67
C LEU A 425 25.51 -1.92 25.21
N VAL A 426 26.81 -1.73 24.97
CA VAL A 426 27.38 -0.46 24.54
C VAL A 426 28.75 -0.67 23.89
N ASP A 427 29.15 0.22 22.99
CA ASP A 427 30.52 0.29 22.50
C ASP A 427 31.44 0.90 23.59
N PRO A 428 32.42 0.15 24.15
CA PRO A 428 33.25 0.60 25.26
C PRO A 428 34.13 1.79 24.89
N LYS A 429 34.53 1.92 23.61
CA LYS A 429 35.37 3.04 23.16
C LYS A 429 34.56 4.31 23.12
N GLN A 430 33.35 4.25 22.56
CA GLN A 430 32.44 5.39 22.54
C GLN A 430 32.02 5.77 23.96
N LEU A 431 31.70 4.80 24.82
CA LEU A 431 31.40 5.06 26.23
C LEU A 431 32.59 5.74 26.95
N HIS A 432 33.83 5.28 26.70
CA HIS A 432 35.02 5.91 27.26
C HIS A 432 35.12 7.37 26.84
N GLN A 433 34.89 7.67 25.56
CA GLN A 433 34.91 9.05 25.06
C GLN A 433 33.80 9.91 25.66
N VAL A 434 32.57 9.39 25.79
CA VAL A 434 31.46 10.09 26.45
C VAL A 434 31.82 10.42 27.90
N VAL A 435 32.22 9.42 28.69
CA VAL A 435 32.49 9.61 30.12
C VAL A 435 33.74 10.46 30.33
N TRP A 436 34.76 10.32 29.49
CA TRP A 436 35.93 11.20 29.50
C TRP A 436 35.51 12.67 29.35
N ASN A 437 34.66 12.97 28.38
CA ASN A 437 34.16 14.33 28.15
C ASN A 437 33.38 14.86 29.37
N LEU A 438 32.48 14.04 29.92
CA LEU A 438 31.69 14.41 31.09
C LEU A 438 32.56 14.65 32.33
N VAL A 439 33.53 13.78 32.60
CA VAL A 439 34.45 13.92 33.73
C VAL A 439 35.40 15.09 33.54
N GLN A 440 35.86 15.38 32.32
CA GLN A 440 36.68 16.55 32.03
C GLN A 440 35.90 17.85 32.21
N ASN A 441 34.62 17.89 31.82
CA ASN A 441 33.73 19.02 32.10
C ASN A 441 33.49 19.18 33.60
N ALA A 442 33.26 18.09 34.33
CA ALA A 442 33.13 18.09 35.78
C ALA A 442 34.42 18.53 36.50
N LEU A 443 35.59 18.17 35.98
CA LEU A 443 36.88 18.63 36.51
C LEU A 443 37.06 20.15 36.32
N ARG A 444 36.63 20.67 35.16
CA ARG A 444 36.82 22.08 34.80
C ARG A 444 35.79 23.02 35.43
N TYR A 445 34.55 22.56 35.62
CA TYR A 445 33.41 23.38 36.03
C TYR A 445 32.69 22.89 37.29
N GLY A 446 32.96 21.65 37.71
CA GLY A 446 32.24 20.95 38.78
C GLY A 446 32.78 21.21 40.19
N HIS A 447 33.39 22.38 40.43
CA HIS A 447 33.88 22.80 41.73
C HIS A 447 33.66 24.30 41.97
N ALA A 448 33.55 24.69 43.24
CA ALA A 448 33.56 26.09 43.63
C ALA A 448 34.99 26.68 43.46
N PRO A 449 35.12 28.01 43.27
CA PRO A 449 36.43 28.66 43.21
C PRO A 449 37.25 28.35 44.48
N GLY A 450 38.45 27.78 44.31
CA GLY A 450 39.35 27.42 45.42
C GLY A 450 39.10 26.06 46.07
N GLU A 451 38.09 25.30 45.66
CA GLU A 451 37.85 23.93 46.14
C GLU A 451 38.32 22.88 45.12
N PRO A 452 38.81 21.70 45.57
CA PRO A 452 39.18 20.62 44.67
C PRO A 452 37.94 19.98 44.03
N ALA A 453 38.04 19.62 42.75
CA ALA A 453 36.99 18.90 42.04
C ALA A 453 36.71 17.54 42.70
N ARG A 454 35.43 17.25 42.92
CA ARG A 454 34.96 15.97 43.46
C ARG A 454 33.87 15.39 42.57
N ILE A 455 34.23 14.31 41.90
CA ILE A 455 33.42 13.68 40.86
C ILE A 455 33.07 12.26 41.33
N THR A 456 31.81 11.88 41.20
CA THR A 456 31.32 10.55 41.56
C THR A 456 30.66 9.90 40.35
N LEU A 457 31.15 8.73 39.95
CA LEU A 457 30.46 7.85 39.01
C LEU A 457 29.52 6.94 39.79
N ILE A 458 28.21 7.01 39.53
CA ILE A 458 27.20 6.19 40.22
C ILE A 458 26.56 5.26 39.21
N VAL A 459 26.83 3.96 39.33
CA VAL A 459 26.16 2.92 38.53
C VAL A 459 24.89 2.49 39.24
N ARG A 460 23.73 2.62 38.57
CA ARG A 460 22.41 2.31 39.14
C ARG A 460 21.63 1.33 38.27
N GLN A 461 20.82 0.50 38.92
CA GLN A 461 19.80 -0.32 38.26
C GLN A 461 18.69 -0.64 39.27
N SER A 462 17.52 -0.01 39.11
CA SER A 462 16.40 -0.13 40.07
C SER A 462 15.59 -1.43 39.88
N GLY A 463 16.18 -2.57 40.23
CA GLY A 463 15.65 -3.91 39.97
C GLY A 463 16.31 -4.60 38.77
N ASP A 464 16.09 -5.90 38.57
CA ASP A 464 16.80 -6.68 37.53
C ASP A 464 16.28 -6.42 36.11
N ARG A 465 15.07 -5.87 35.97
CA ARG A 465 14.48 -5.48 34.69
C ARG A 465 14.57 -3.98 34.40
N ALA A 466 15.08 -3.17 35.33
CA ALA A 466 15.25 -1.75 35.10
C ALA A 466 16.46 -1.49 34.19
N LEU A 467 16.37 -0.39 33.44
CA LEU A 467 17.45 0.05 32.57
C LEU A 467 18.71 0.37 33.40
N PRO A 468 19.90 -0.14 32.99
CA PRO A 468 21.17 0.28 33.55
C PRO A 468 21.37 1.79 33.37
N MET A 469 21.92 2.45 34.40
CA MET A 469 22.23 3.87 34.37
C MET A 469 23.64 4.14 34.90
N LEU A 470 24.33 5.11 34.32
CA LEU A 470 25.58 5.67 34.81
C LEU A 470 25.41 7.17 35.01
N ASP A 471 25.51 7.63 36.27
CA ASP A 471 25.51 9.05 36.58
C ASP A 471 26.94 9.56 36.77
N VAL A 472 27.27 10.66 36.11
CA VAL A 472 28.48 11.46 36.37
C VAL A 472 28.05 12.67 37.20
N VAL A 473 28.42 12.69 38.48
CA VAL A 473 27.99 13.69 39.45
C VAL A 473 29.16 14.54 39.93
N ASP A 474 29.02 15.86 39.89
CA ASP A 474 29.96 16.82 40.47
C ASP A 474 29.33 17.68 41.58
N ARG A 475 30.16 18.52 42.22
CA ARG A 475 29.76 19.42 43.31
C ARG A 475 29.93 20.90 42.93
N GLY A 476 29.82 21.23 41.64
CA GLY A 476 29.93 22.60 41.16
C GLY A 476 28.71 23.45 41.47
N PRO A 477 28.63 24.67 40.91
CA PRO A 477 27.45 25.54 41.06
C PRO A 477 26.20 25.02 40.33
N GLY A 478 26.33 23.99 39.50
CA GLY A 478 25.27 23.50 38.61
C GLY A 478 25.10 24.37 37.36
N ILE A 479 24.10 24.06 36.55
CA ILE A 479 23.82 24.75 35.28
C ILE A 479 22.48 25.49 35.42
N PRO A 480 22.42 26.82 35.14
CA PRO A 480 21.16 27.56 35.16
C PRO A 480 20.13 26.96 34.19
N ALA A 481 18.85 26.93 34.58
CA ALA A 481 17.79 26.27 33.80
C ALA A 481 17.68 26.75 32.33
N LYS A 482 17.92 28.04 32.07
CA LYS A 482 17.92 28.60 30.72
C LYS A 482 19.06 28.04 29.85
N VAL A 483 20.22 27.82 30.46
CA VAL A 483 21.42 27.30 29.80
C VAL A 483 21.28 25.79 29.60
N ALA A 484 20.71 25.07 30.57
CA ALA A 484 20.53 23.61 30.55
C ALA A 484 19.74 23.11 29.32
N ALA A 485 18.84 23.92 28.76
CA ALA A 485 18.11 23.57 27.53
C ALA A 485 18.98 23.55 26.27
N GLN A 486 20.11 24.28 26.28
CA GLN A 486 20.96 24.50 25.11
C GLN A 486 22.32 23.79 25.18
N ILE A 487 22.70 23.22 26.34
CA ILE A 487 24.03 22.61 26.54
C ILE A 487 24.36 21.45 25.58
N PHE A 488 23.36 20.84 24.97
CA PHE A 488 23.52 19.78 23.98
C PHE A 488 23.42 20.28 22.55
N GLU A 489 23.20 21.58 22.30
CA GLU A 489 23.24 22.14 20.95
C GLU A 489 24.68 22.26 20.46
N PRO A 490 24.94 22.01 19.16
CA PRO A 490 26.28 22.11 18.61
C PRO A 490 26.80 23.55 18.70
N PHE A 491 28.08 23.71 19.03
CA PHE A 491 28.79 24.99 19.20
C PHE A 491 28.34 25.85 20.39
N PHE A 492 27.41 25.35 21.23
CA PHE A 492 27.01 26.06 22.43
C PHE A 492 28.09 25.94 23.51
N THR A 493 28.57 27.08 24.03
CA THR A 493 29.50 27.12 25.16
C THR A 493 29.34 28.41 25.95
N THR A 494 29.53 28.34 27.26
CA THR A 494 29.58 29.51 28.16
C THR A 494 31.03 29.93 28.47
N HIS A 495 32.01 29.31 27.84
CA HIS A 495 33.43 29.52 28.12
C HIS A 495 34.15 30.05 26.87
N GLU A 496 34.94 31.13 27.02
CA GLU A 496 35.63 31.80 25.90
C GLU A 496 36.56 30.86 25.11
N LEU A 497 37.13 29.86 25.80
CA LEU A 497 38.01 28.86 25.20
C LEU A 497 37.31 27.55 24.77
N GLY A 498 36.00 27.41 24.98
CA GLY A 498 35.25 26.19 24.68
C GLY A 498 34.99 26.00 23.18
N THR A 499 34.93 24.75 22.72
CA THR A 499 34.56 24.41 21.33
C THR A 499 33.05 24.27 21.16
N GLY A 500 32.32 24.01 22.25
CA GLY A 500 30.88 23.77 22.26
C GLY A 500 30.43 22.48 21.58
N LEU A 501 31.37 21.59 21.21
CA LEU A 501 31.05 20.33 20.53
C LEU A 501 31.04 19.11 21.47
N GLY A 502 31.62 19.22 22.66
CA GLY A 502 31.84 18.07 23.54
C GLY A 502 30.56 17.36 23.98
N LEU A 503 29.64 18.09 24.60
CA LEU A 503 28.37 17.52 25.08
C LEU A 503 27.46 17.08 23.92
N TYR A 504 27.47 17.80 22.80
CA TYR A 504 26.75 17.41 21.59
C TYR A 504 27.26 16.06 21.06
N LEU A 505 28.58 15.91 20.91
CA LEU A 505 29.18 14.65 20.45
C LEU A 505 28.93 13.50 21.43
N ALA A 506 28.99 13.78 22.74
CA ALA A 506 28.67 12.82 23.77
C ALA A 506 27.22 12.30 23.64
N ARG A 507 26.26 13.19 23.34
CA ARG A 507 24.86 12.84 23.12
C ARG A 507 24.67 12.02 21.85
N GLU A 508 25.32 12.39 20.75
CA GLU A 508 25.27 11.63 19.50
C GLU A 508 25.86 10.22 19.65
N MET A 509 26.96 10.06 20.40
CA MET A 509 27.53 8.75 20.73
C MET A 509 26.57 7.90 21.58
N CYS A 510 25.89 8.50 22.57
CA CYS A 510 24.86 7.78 23.32
C CYS A 510 23.72 7.31 22.40
N ILE A 511 23.20 8.19 21.54
CA ILE A 511 22.14 7.84 20.59
C ILE A 511 22.59 6.71 19.65
N ALA A 512 23.84 6.75 19.17
CA ALA A 512 24.42 5.70 18.33
C ALA A 512 24.50 4.33 19.03
N ASN A 513 24.54 4.32 20.37
CA ASN A 513 24.52 3.12 21.21
C ASN A 513 23.13 2.77 21.75
N LEU A 514 22.06 3.37 21.23
CA LEU A 514 20.70 3.21 21.75
C LEU A 514 20.58 3.59 23.25
N ALA A 515 21.42 4.52 23.70
CA ALA A 515 21.41 5.09 25.04
C ALA A 515 20.91 6.55 25.00
N SER A 516 20.41 7.06 26.12
CA SER A 516 20.10 8.49 26.31
C SER A 516 21.15 9.15 27.19
N LEU A 517 21.42 10.44 26.95
CA LEU A 517 22.23 11.30 27.81
C LEU A 517 21.38 12.50 28.24
N GLU A 518 21.21 12.66 29.54
CA GLU A 518 20.35 13.68 30.14
C GLU A 518 21.09 14.46 31.23
N TYR A 519 20.72 15.74 31.39
CA TYR A 519 21.16 16.56 32.51
C TYR A 519 20.08 16.59 33.59
N LEU A 520 20.46 16.25 34.82
CA LEU A 520 19.60 16.26 35.99
C LEU A 520 20.12 17.31 36.99
N PRO A 521 19.33 18.34 37.33
CA PRO A 521 19.74 19.32 38.33
C PRO A 521 19.76 18.69 39.73
N ILE A 522 20.75 19.05 40.55
CA ILE A 522 20.88 18.58 41.93
C ILE A 522 20.43 19.68 42.88
N ALA A 523 19.50 19.35 43.79
CA ALA A 523 19.06 20.25 44.84
C ALA A 523 20.22 20.58 45.79
N GLY A 524 20.59 21.85 45.89
CA GLY A 524 21.71 22.32 46.73
C GLY A 524 23.03 22.55 45.99
N GLY A 525 23.05 22.45 44.66
CA GLY A 525 24.25 22.65 43.84
C GLY A 525 24.82 21.33 43.30
N GLY A 526 25.56 21.43 42.21
CA GLY A 526 26.16 20.31 41.47
C GLY A 526 25.44 19.99 40.16
N SER A 527 26.12 19.23 39.31
CA SER A 527 25.58 18.72 38.05
C SER A 527 25.54 17.20 38.06
N CYS A 528 24.48 16.61 37.51
CA CYS A 528 24.39 15.19 37.24
C CYS A 528 24.11 14.96 35.75
N PHE A 529 25.04 14.31 35.06
CA PHE A 529 24.80 13.80 33.71
C PHE A 529 24.50 12.32 33.79
N ARG A 530 23.30 11.91 33.36
CA ARG A 530 22.83 10.52 33.40
C ARG A 530 22.88 9.92 32.01
N ILE A 531 23.58 8.79 31.89
CA ILE A 531 23.50 7.91 30.72
C ILE A 531 22.55 6.76 31.06
N THR A 532 21.50 6.58 30.28
CA THR A 532 20.58 5.44 30.40
C THR A 532 20.79 4.51 29.23
N PHE A 533 21.11 3.24 29.50
CA PHE A 533 21.45 2.27 28.46
C PHE A 533 20.27 1.39 28.07
N ALA A 534 20.33 0.82 26.86
CA ALA A 534 19.44 -0.25 26.45
C ALA A 534 19.68 -1.51 27.29
N PRO A 535 18.63 -2.29 27.60
CA PRO A 535 18.80 -3.55 28.33
C PRO A 535 19.58 -4.56 27.47
N PRO A 536 20.37 -5.45 28.08
CA PRO A 536 21.04 -6.51 27.33
C PRO A 536 19.99 -7.39 26.63
N PRO A 537 20.29 -7.94 25.42
CA PRO A 537 19.37 -8.82 24.73
C PRO A 537 19.06 -10.03 25.61
N THR A 538 17.78 -10.23 25.92
CA THR A 538 17.32 -11.41 26.67
C THR A 538 17.77 -12.66 25.90
N PRO A 539 18.47 -13.63 26.53
CA PRO A 539 18.75 -14.88 25.86
C PRO A 539 17.42 -15.52 25.49
N THR A 540 17.15 -15.64 24.20
CA THR A 540 16.03 -16.41 23.68
C THR A 540 16.25 -17.84 24.17
N LEU A 541 15.44 -18.30 25.13
CA LEU A 541 15.38 -19.71 25.49
C LEU A 541 15.08 -20.48 24.20
N ALA A 542 16.07 -21.27 23.77
CA ALA A 542 15.97 -22.15 22.61
C ALA A 542 15.08 -23.35 22.91
#